data_AF-A0A5J9SMB7-F1
#
_entry.id   AF-A0A5J9SMB7-F1
#
_cell.length_a   1.000
_cell.length_b   1.000
_cell.length_c   1.000
_cell.angle_alpha   90.00
_cell.angle_beta   90.00
_cell.angle_gamma   90.00
#
_symmetry.space_group_name_H-M   'P 1'
#
loop_
_entity.id
_entity.type
_entity.pdbx_description
1 polymer ?
#
loop_
_entity_poly.entity_id
_entity_poly.type
_entity_poly.pdbx_seq_one_letter_code
_entity_poly.pdbx_strand_id
1 'polypeptide(L)'
;MPRLRKPKSTPISLFIPGTDLDDHEHDRGSFFIMERTPKPDASEESDQFEAFVYGRVSWHYRKCWKSKLLPPPPYLRDITTTCLHSCPEISAYAVVGSEICVSVDGIAYKWREVGRWTLPFYGKVEYVAEQKLWFGLSAMDRRRFAAADLSVMESQQQPQLLASLNDIDLPEEWKERRDPQLVYLGSGEFCIARFFHSRTARGNSGDGLNDQSFVVLTGVAVVPHPDGRDGNVKLEMVIHKLI
;
A
#
# COMPACT_ATOMS: atom_id res chain seq x y z
N MET A 1 14.95 16.43 -8.15
CA MET A 1 13.67 16.06 -7.52
C MET A 1 13.18 17.24 -6.69
N PRO A 2 11.94 17.72 -6.88
CA PRO A 2 11.31 18.70 -6.00
C PRO A 2 11.19 18.13 -4.58
N ARG A 3 11.14 19.02 -3.59
CA ARG A 3 11.02 18.65 -2.18
C ARG A 3 9.55 18.53 -1.79
N LEU A 4 9.26 17.65 -0.85
CA LEU A 4 8.00 17.68 -0.10
C LEU A 4 7.85 19.05 0.57
N ARG A 5 6.63 19.58 0.61
CA ARG A 5 6.37 20.83 1.33
C ARG A 5 6.55 20.67 2.83
N LYS A 6 6.20 19.50 3.36
CA LYS A 6 6.38 19.14 4.77
C LYS A 6 6.62 17.63 4.94
N PRO A 7 7.39 17.21 5.96
CA PRO A 7 7.46 15.81 6.34
C PRO A 7 6.08 15.27 6.70
N LYS A 8 5.76 14.08 6.18
CA LYS A 8 4.55 13.32 6.53
C LYS A 8 4.84 12.41 7.71
N SER A 9 3.86 12.22 8.58
CA SER A 9 4.02 11.44 9.82
C SER A 9 4.03 9.94 9.50
N THR A 10 3.03 9.50 8.74
CA THR A 10 2.80 8.14 8.28
C THR A 10 2.50 8.16 6.77
N PRO A 11 3.52 8.30 5.91
CA PRO A 11 3.30 8.45 4.49
C PRO A 11 2.88 7.14 3.81
N ILE A 12 1.89 7.22 2.93
CA ILE A 12 1.63 6.28 1.85
C ILE A 12 2.24 6.84 0.58
N SER A 13 2.88 5.98 -0.22
CA SER A 13 3.43 6.34 -1.53
C SER A 13 2.93 5.41 -2.63
N LEU A 14 2.51 6.00 -3.74
CA LEU A 14 2.00 5.30 -4.91
C LEU A 14 2.69 5.83 -6.18
N PHE A 15 2.82 4.98 -7.17
CA PHE A 15 3.34 5.33 -8.49
C PHE A 15 2.36 4.89 -9.56
N ILE A 16 1.98 5.82 -10.43
CA ILE A 16 1.16 5.54 -11.61
C ILE A 16 2.07 5.72 -12.83
N PRO A 17 2.34 4.64 -13.60
CA PRO A 17 3.10 4.74 -14.84
C PRO A 17 2.44 5.69 -15.85
N GLY A 18 3.25 6.34 -16.67
CA GLY A 18 2.75 7.10 -17.82
C GLY A 18 2.14 6.17 -18.86
N THR A 19 1.07 6.60 -19.54
CA THR A 19 0.48 5.86 -20.66
C THR A 19 1.20 6.29 -21.94
N ASP A 20 2.32 5.64 -22.26
CA ASP A 20 3.03 5.90 -23.52
C ASP A 20 2.19 5.38 -24.70
N LEU A 21 1.41 6.26 -25.33
CA LEU A 21 0.69 5.98 -26.58
C LEU A 21 1.06 6.89 -27.75
N ASP A 22 1.89 7.93 -27.54
CA ASP A 22 2.38 8.78 -28.62
C ASP A 22 3.92 8.85 -28.62
N ASP A 23 4.49 8.51 -29.78
CA ASP A 23 5.87 8.10 -30.04
C ASP A 23 6.95 9.20 -29.88
N HIS A 24 6.64 10.31 -29.21
CA HIS A 24 7.59 11.42 -29.05
C HIS A 24 7.40 12.15 -27.73
N GLU A 25 7.55 11.49 -26.56
CA GLU A 25 8.04 12.12 -25.31
C GLU A 25 7.77 11.24 -24.06
N HIS A 26 8.61 10.23 -23.75
CA HIS A 26 8.56 9.40 -22.53
C HIS A 26 7.90 10.08 -21.30
N ASP A 27 6.64 9.74 -21.03
CA ASP A 27 5.96 10.12 -19.81
C ASP A 27 6.44 9.17 -18.71
N ARG A 28 7.18 9.70 -17.74
CA ARG A 28 7.73 8.88 -16.65
C ARG A 28 6.68 8.56 -15.58
N GLY A 29 5.45 9.04 -15.74
CA GLY A 29 4.38 8.83 -14.78
C GLY A 29 4.42 9.81 -13.60
N SER A 30 3.65 9.47 -12.57
CA SER A 30 3.40 10.33 -11.41
C SER A 30 3.57 9.57 -10.10
N PHE A 31 4.26 10.19 -9.14
CA PHE A 31 4.27 9.71 -7.76
C PHE A 31 3.24 10.45 -6.93
N PHE A 32 2.56 9.75 -6.05
CA PHE A 32 1.61 10.30 -5.10
C PHE A 32 2.11 9.99 -3.71
N ILE A 33 2.16 11.00 -2.84
CA ILE A 33 2.55 10.86 -1.45
C ILE A 33 1.48 11.50 -0.60
N MET A 34 0.92 10.73 0.31
CA MET A 34 -0.22 11.14 1.13
C MET A 34 -0.12 10.66 2.57
N GLU A 35 -0.77 11.36 3.48
CA GLU A 35 -0.84 10.95 4.89
C GLU A 35 -1.81 9.76 5.04
N ARG A 36 -1.40 8.72 5.78
CA ARG A 36 -2.23 7.55 6.07
C ARG A 36 -3.39 7.89 7.00
N THR A 37 -3.15 8.76 7.96
CA THR A 37 -4.15 9.27 8.92
C THR A 37 -4.27 10.78 8.76
N PRO A 38 -4.94 11.24 7.69
CA PRO A 38 -5.08 12.67 7.43
C PRO A 38 -5.93 13.36 8.51
N LYS A 39 -5.54 14.60 8.81
CA LYS A 39 -6.25 15.50 9.71
C LYS A 39 -7.54 16.01 9.07
N PRO A 40 -8.63 16.17 9.84
CA PRO A 40 -9.92 16.62 9.31
C PRO A 40 -9.89 18.01 8.69
N ASP A 41 -9.07 18.93 9.23
CA ASP A 41 -8.97 20.32 8.77
C ASP A 41 -8.11 20.49 7.51
N ALA A 42 -8.11 19.49 6.63
CA ALA A 42 -7.39 19.53 5.37
C ALA A 42 -8.04 20.57 4.45
N SER A 43 -7.54 21.81 4.42
CA SER A 43 -7.91 22.79 3.39
C SER A 43 -7.40 22.35 2.01
N GLU A 44 -7.84 23.01 0.94
CA GLU A 44 -7.31 22.75 -0.42
C GLU A 44 -5.81 23.06 -0.56
N GLU A 45 -5.25 23.78 0.41
CA GLU A 45 -3.82 24.08 0.52
C GLU A 45 -3.07 23.12 1.46
N SER A 46 -3.74 22.07 1.95
CA SER A 46 -3.14 21.09 2.84
C SER A 46 -1.99 20.34 2.16
N ASP A 47 -0.86 20.24 2.87
CA ASP A 47 0.33 19.50 2.46
C ASP A 47 0.22 17.97 2.67
N GLN A 48 -0.95 17.51 3.10
CA GLN A 48 -1.24 16.11 3.39
C GLN A 48 -1.31 15.24 2.14
N PHE A 49 -1.54 15.82 0.97
CA PHE A 49 -1.65 15.12 -0.31
C PHE A 49 -0.82 15.82 -1.37
N GLU A 50 0.26 15.18 -1.82
CA GLU A 50 1.19 15.73 -2.80
C GLU A 50 1.36 14.77 -3.97
N ALA A 51 1.34 15.29 -5.19
CA ALA A 51 1.71 14.57 -6.40
C ALA A 51 3.00 15.15 -6.98
N PHE A 52 3.87 14.27 -7.44
CA PHE A 52 5.06 14.59 -8.21
C PHE A 52 4.85 14.10 -9.63
N VAL A 53 4.60 15.03 -10.53
CA VAL A 53 4.30 14.73 -11.94
C VAL A 53 5.53 15.05 -12.77
N TYR A 54 5.97 14.11 -13.59
CA TYR A 54 7.05 14.36 -14.54
C TYR A 54 6.48 15.04 -15.78
N GLY A 55 6.99 16.21 -16.13
CA GLY A 55 6.45 16.91 -17.28
C GLY A 55 7.24 18.14 -17.70
N ARG A 56 6.78 18.76 -18.78
CA ARG A 56 7.43 19.91 -19.39
C ARG A 56 7.22 21.17 -18.57
N VAL A 57 8.27 21.94 -18.32
CA VAL A 57 8.19 23.31 -17.78
C VAL A 57 8.43 24.28 -18.92
N SER A 58 7.65 25.36 -19.00
CA SER A 58 7.67 26.28 -20.15
C SER A 58 9.03 26.97 -20.37
N TRP A 59 9.20 27.47 -21.61
CA TRP A 59 10.35 28.17 -22.23
C TRP A 59 11.62 27.36 -22.46
N HIS A 60 11.95 26.38 -21.62
CA HIS A 60 13.08 25.49 -21.86
C HIS A 60 12.51 24.09 -22.10
N TYR A 61 12.87 23.42 -23.20
CA TYR A 61 12.49 22.04 -23.55
C TYR A 61 12.98 20.97 -22.52
N ARG A 62 13.23 21.37 -21.27
CA ARG A 62 13.67 20.52 -20.16
C ARG A 62 12.44 20.00 -19.41
N LYS A 63 12.29 18.68 -19.43
CA LYS A 63 11.36 17.97 -18.56
C LYS A 63 11.93 17.90 -17.14
N CYS A 64 11.09 18.11 -16.13
CA CYS A 64 11.46 17.87 -14.75
C CYS A 64 10.26 17.45 -13.90
N TRP A 65 10.55 16.94 -12.72
CA TRP A 65 9.55 16.63 -11.72
C TRP A 65 8.98 17.92 -11.12
N LYS A 66 7.65 18.05 -11.10
CA LYS A 66 6.94 19.15 -10.44
C LYS A 66 6.14 18.62 -9.27
N SER A 67 6.19 19.32 -8.14
CA SER A 67 5.29 19.07 -7.01
C SER A 67 3.97 19.81 -7.25
N LYS A 68 2.86 19.12 -6.99
CA LYS A 68 1.50 19.63 -7.03
C LYS A 68 0.79 19.24 -5.74
N LEU A 69 0.13 20.20 -5.10
CA LEU A 69 -0.81 19.90 -4.01
C LEU A 69 -2.07 19.29 -4.60
N LEU A 70 -2.54 18.22 -3.99
CA LEU A 70 -3.82 17.62 -4.32
C LEU A 70 -4.87 18.08 -3.31
N PRO A 71 -6.11 18.30 -3.77
CA PRO A 71 -7.19 18.56 -2.84
C PRO A 71 -7.35 17.35 -1.90
N PRO A 72 -7.84 17.57 -0.67
CA PRO A 72 -8.15 16.48 0.23
C PRO A 72 -9.18 15.54 -0.43
N PRO A 73 -9.04 14.22 -0.25
CA PRO A 73 -10.05 13.25 -0.66
C PRO A 73 -11.46 13.65 -0.16
N PRO A 74 -12.51 13.61 -1.01
CA PRO A 74 -13.89 13.88 -0.62
C PRO A 74 -14.38 13.30 0.72
N TYR A 75 -13.87 12.15 1.17
CA TYR A 75 -14.27 11.56 2.46
C TYR A 75 -13.85 12.41 3.67
N LEU A 76 -12.90 13.32 3.51
CA LEU A 76 -12.48 14.28 4.55
C LEU A 76 -13.36 15.52 4.61
N ARG A 77 -14.06 15.87 3.53
CA ARG A 77 -14.90 17.08 3.46
C ARG A 77 -16.19 16.95 4.28
N ASP A 78 -16.66 15.71 4.47
CA ASP A 78 -17.92 15.38 5.14
C ASP A 78 -17.74 14.88 6.59
N ILE A 79 -16.55 15.02 7.18
CA ILE A 79 -16.32 14.65 8.59
C ILE A 79 -17.15 15.59 9.48
N THR A 80 -18.27 15.08 10.01
CA THR A 80 -19.06 15.82 11.01
C THR A 80 -18.26 16.05 12.28
N THR A 81 -18.54 17.14 13.00
CA THR A 81 -17.86 17.53 14.25
C THR A 81 -17.89 16.45 15.34
N THR A 82 -18.80 15.48 15.27
CA THR A 82 -18.89 14.35 16.20
C THR A 82 -17.81 13.27 15.98
N CYS A 83 -17.14 13.27 14.82
CA CYS A 83 -16.11 12.29 14.43
C CYS A 83 -14.67 12.77 14.72
N LEU A 84 -14.49 13.95 15.34
CA LEU A 84 -13.19 14.55 15.68
C LEU A 84 -12.32 13.67 16.61
N HIS A 85 -12.90 12.64 17.23
CA HIS A 85 -12.19 11.71 18.11
C HIS A 85 -11.54 10.52 17.39
N SER A 86 -11.87 10.27 16.11
CA SER A 86 -11.25 9.22 15.30
C SER A 86 -10.91 9.76 13.91
N CYS A 87 -9.64 10.09 13.70
CA CYS A 87 -9.15 10.43 12.36
C CYS A 87 -9.22 9.18 11.48
N PRO A 88 -9.92 9.22 10.32
CA PRO A 88 -10.06 8.05 9.46
C PRO A 88 -8.69 7.58 8.96
N GLU A 89 -8.37 6.31 9.18
CA GLU A 89 -7.13 5.70 8.71
C GLU A 89 -7.35 5.04 7.35
N ILE A 90 -6.45 5.30 6.40
CA ILE A 90 -6.39 4.53 5.15
C ILE A 90 -5.80 3.16 5.47
N SER A 91 -6.66 2.15 5.54
CA SER A 91 -6.29 0.79 5.92
C SER A 91 -5.61 0.03 4.77
N ALA A 92 -6.09 0.22 3.54
CA ALA A 92 -5.53 -0.40 2.33
C ALA A 92 -5.58 0.54 1.12
N TYR A 93 -4.72 0.32 0.14
CA TYR A 93 -4.67 1.15 -1.07
C TYR A 93 -4.04 0.41 -2.25
N ALA A 94 -4.47 0.75 -3.47
CA ALA A 94 -3.99 0.15 -4.71
C ALA A 94 -4.05 1.13 -5.88
N VAL A 95 -3.26 0.88 -6.92
CA VAL A 95 -3.39 1.53 -8.23
C VAL A 95 -4.16 0.60 -9.15
N VAL A 96 -5.24 1.09 -9.76
CA VAL A 96 -6.12 0.35 -10.66
C VAL A 96 -6.17 1.09 -11.99
N GLY A 97 -5.35 0.65 -12.95
CA GLY A 97 -5.15 1.41 -14.20
C GLY A 97 -4.55 2.79 -13.91
N SER A 98 -5.31 3.85 -14.19
CA SER A 98 -4.94 5.24 -13.91
C SER A 98 -5.56 5.81 -12.62
N GLU A 99 -6.27 4.99 -11.86
CA GLU A 99 -6.99 5.40 -10.65
C GLU A 99 -6.29 4.90 -9.38
N ILE A 100 -6.48 5.61 -8.27
CA ILE A 100 -6.05 5.17 -6.94
C ILE A 100 -7.28 4.76 -6.17
N CYS A 101 -7.33 3.51 -5.72
CA CYS A 101 -8.36 3.01 -4.81
C CYS A 101 -7.81 3.00 -3.39
N VAL A 102 -8.58 3.50 -2.43
CA VAL A 102 -8.25 3.47 -1.01
C VAL A 102 -9.41 2.86 -0.22
N SER A 103 -9.08 2.06 0.79
CA SER A 103 -10.00 1.59 1.82
C SER A 103 -9.71 2.37 3.08
N VAL A 104 -10.76 2.90 3.70
CA VAL A 104 -10.68 3.74 4.90
C VAL A 104 -11.39 3.00 6.03
N ASP A 105 -10.69 2.80 7.13
CA ASP A 105 -11.29 2.20 8.33
C ASP A 105 -12.19 3.22 9.03
N GLY A 106 -13.33 2.75 9.52
CA GLY A 106 -14.19 3.53 10.40
C GLY A 106 -15.37 4.28 9.77
N ILE A 107 -15.40 4.67 8.48
CA ILE A 107 -16.59 5.36 7.94
C ILE A 107 -16.83 5.22 6.42
N ALA A 108 -18.10 5.01 6.04
CA ALA A 108 -18.59 4.99 4.65
C ALA A 108 -19.04 6.40 4.21
N TYR A 109 -18.35 7.00 3.22
CA TYR A 109 -18.74 8.30 2.63
C TYR A 109 -18.46 8.37 1.12
N LYS A 110 -19.15 9.32 0.46
CA LYS A 110 -19.37 9.47 -0.99
C LYS A 110 -18.08 9.52 -1.84
N TRP A 111 -17.67 8.35 -2.28
CA TRP A 111 -16.98 8.07 -3.54
C TRP A 111 -17.89 7.18 -4.39
N ARG A 112 -17.45 6.59 -5.52
CA ARG A 112 -18.21 5.47 -6.09
C ARG A 112 -18.17 4.35 -5.04
N GLU A 113 -19.14 4.33 -4.14
CA GLU A 113 -19.30 3.33 -3.09
C GLU A 113 -19.62 2.02 -3.81
N VAL A 114 -18.59 1.18 -3.93
CA VAL A 114 -18.71 -0.13 -4.58
C VAL A 114 -19.30 -1.17 -3.61
N GLY A 115 -19.50 -0.79 -2.34
CA GLY A 115 -20.22 -1.53 -1.32
C GLY A 115 -19.84 -1.10 0.10
N ARG A 116 -20.62 -1.54 1.09
CA ARG A 116 -20.39 -1.29 2.53
C ARG A 116 -19.51 -2.38 3.16
N TRP A 117 -18.29 -2.50 2.68
CA TRP A 117 -17.31 -3.46 3.19
C TRP A 117 -15.89 -2.88 3.09
N THR A 118 -14.96 -3.43 3.87
CA THR A 118 -13.52 -3.13 3.77
C THR A 118 -12.82 -4.18 2.91
N LEU A 119 -11.71 -3.79 2.28
CA LEU A 119 -10.89 -4.76 1.55
C LEU A 119 -10.32 -5.78 2.54
N PRO A 120 -10.13 -7.05 2.13
CA PRO A 120 -9.57 -8.09 2.99
C PRO A 120 -8.05 -7.94 3.19
N PHE A 121 -7.51 -6.75 2.88
CA PHE A 121 -6.08 -6.44 2.89
C PHE A 121 -5.74 -5.28 3.83
N TYR A 122 -4.47 -5.21 4.20
CA TYR A 122 -3.85 -4.12 4.93
C TYR A 122 -2.67 -3.57 4.12
N GLY A 123 -2.59 -2.24 4.03
CA GLY A 123 -1.53 -1.53 3.33
C GLY A 123 -1.67 -1.62 1.81
N LYS A 124 -0.52 -1.72 1.13
CA LYS A 124 -0.46 -1.73 -0.33
C LYS A 124 -0.98 -3.06 -0.89
N VAL A 125 -1.81 -2.99 -1.93
CA VAL A 125 -2.31 -4.14 -2.68
C VAL A 125 -1.84 -4.02 -4.13
N GLU A 126 -1.38 -5.14 -4.69
CA GLU A 126 -0.84 -5.24 -6.05
C GLU A 126 -1.72 -6.14 -6.91
N TYR A 127 -2.14 -5.65 -8.08
CA TYR A 127 -2.81 -6.48 -9.07
C TYR A 127 -1.78 -7.19 -9.94
N VAL A 128 -1.95 -8.49 -10.13
CA VAL A 128 -1.12 -9.27 -11.04
C VAL A 128 -1.97 -9.86 -12.15
N ALA A 129 -1.71 -9.38 -13.38
CA ALA A 129 -2.53 -9.68 -14.55
C ALA A 129 -2.41 -11.14 -14.98
N GLU A 130 -1.24 -11.75 -14.78
CA GLU A 130 -0.96 -13.14 -15.11
C GLU A 130 -1.86 -14.11 -14.32
N GLN A 131 -2.11 -13.79 -13.04
CA GLN A 131 -3.01 -14.56 -12.17
C GLN A 131 -4.44 -13.98 -12.13
N LYS A 132 -4.66 -12.77 -12.67
CA LYS A 132 -5.91 -12.01 -12.58
C LYS A 132 -6.41 -11.82 -11.14
N LEU A 133 -5.47 -11.64 -10.22
CA LEU A 133 -5.75 -11.60 -8.80
C LEU A 133 -5.03 -10.42 -8.13
N TRP A 134 -5.58 -10.01 -6.99
CA TRP A 134 -5.01 -8.98 -6.14
C TRP A 134 -4.27 -9.61 -4.99
N PHE A 135 -3.08 -9.12 -4.72
CA PHE A 135 -2.18 -9.64 -3.69
C PHE A 135 -1.85 -8.55 -2.68
N GLY A 136 -1.87 -8.91 -1.40
CA GLY A 136 -1.68 -7.97 -0.30
C GLY A 136 -1.43 -8.69 1.00
N LEU A 137 -1.15 -7.93 2.06
CA LEU A 137 -1.16 -8.48 3.42
C LEU A 137 -2.59 -8.58 3.94
N SER A 138 -2.94 -9.63 4.65
CA SER A 138 -4.29 -9.81 5.18
C SER A 138 -4.65 -8.74 6.21
N ALA A 139 -5.88 -8.23 6.12
CA ALA A 139 -6.43 -7.31 7.12
C ALA A 139 -6.57 -7.96 8.51
N MET A 140 -6.90 -9.26 8.55
CA MET A 140 -7.13 -10.00 9.79
C MET A 140 -5.83 -10.39 10.50
N ASP A 141 -4.81 -10.74 9.71
CA ASP A 141 -3.49 -11.11 10.22
C ASP A 141 -2.44 -10.53 9.29
N ARG A 142 -1.83 -9.41 9.69
CA ARG A 142 -0.85 -8.70 8.88
C ARG A 142 0.38 -9.54 8.56
N ARG A 143 0.59 -10.70 9.21
CA ARG A 143 1.63 -11.71 8.94
C ARG A 143 1.24 -12.71 7.84
N ARG A 144 0.12 -12.49 7.16
CA ARG A 144 -0.30 -13.34 6.05
C ARG A 144 -0.23 -12.58 4.77
N PHE A 145 0.56 -13.09 3.83
CA PHE A 145 0.44 -12.72 2.44
C PHE A 145 -0.78 -13.43 1.86
N ALA A 146 -1.63 -12.71 1.15
CA ALA A 146 -2.91 -13.24 0.71
C ALA A 146 -3.27 -12.78 -0.71
N ALA A 147 -4.17 -13.53 -1.33
CA ALA A 147 -4.73 -13.24 -2.64
C ALA A 147 -6.25 -13.17 -2.57
N ALA A 148 -6.86 -12.26 -3.34
CA ALA A 148 -8.30 -12.13 -3.47
C ALA A 148 -8.68 -11.74 -4.89
N ASP A 149 -9.87 -12.15 -5.32
CA ASP A 149 -10.50 -11.62 -6.52
C ASP A 149 -11.34 -10.40 -6.15
N LEU A 150 -10.94 -9.23 -6.65
CA LEU A 150 -11.68 -7.98 -6.44
C LEU A 150 -12.64 -7.65 -7.59
N SER A 151 -12.72 -8.47 -8.64
CA SER A 151 -13.71 -8.27 -9.72
C SER A 151 -15.15 -8.36 -9.19
N VAL A 152 -15.36 -9.13 -8.12
CA VAL A 152 -16.64 -9.26 -7.42
C VAL A 152 -17.17 -7.94 -6.85
N MET A 153 -16.29 -6.94 -6.70
CA MET A 153 -16.68 -5.59 -6.30
C MET A 153 -17.62 -4.96 -7.34
N GLU A 154 -17.42 -5.20 -8.65
CA GLU A 154 -18.31 -4.69 -9.69
C GLU A 154 -19.75 -5.20 -9.52
N SER A 155 -19.90 -6.38 -8.91
CA SER A 155 -21.18 -6.99 -8.56
C SER A 155 -21.69 -6.62 -7.16
N GLN A 156 -21.09 -5.61 -6.52
CA GLN A 156 -21.42 -5.14 -5.15
C GLN A 156 -21.26 -6.22 -4.06
N GLN A 157 -20.43 -7.24 -4.31
CA GLN A 157 -20.18 -8.32 -3.36
C GLN A 157 -18.91 -8.05 -2.56
N GLN A 158 -18.88 -8.53 -1.31
CA GLN A 158 -17.72 -8.41 -0.45
C GLN A 158 -16.60 -9.34 -0.95
N PRO A 159 -15.42 -8.81 -1.30
CA PRO A 159 -14.28 -9.63 -1.67
C PRO A 159 -13.77 -10.47 -0.48
N GLN A 160 -13.46 -11.74 -0.75
CA GLN A 160 -12.96 -12.71 0.23
C GLN A 160 -11.54 -13.15 -0.17
N LEU A 161 -10.74 -13.54 0.83
CA LEU A 161 -9.42 -14.12 0.55
C LEU A 161 -9.59 -15.50 -0.09
N LEU A 162 -8.98 -15.69 -1.25
CA LEU A 162 -8.93 -16.98 -1.96
C LEU A 162 -7.79 -17.86 -1.46
N ALA A 163 -6.68 -17.24 -1.08
CA ALA A 163 -5.51 -17.92 -0.54
C ALA A 163 -4.81 -17.01 0.47
N SER A 164 -4.17 -17.62 1.47
CA SER A 164 -3.31 -16.91 2.42
C SER A 164 -2.17 -17.81 2.87
N LEU A 165 -0.97 -17.26 2.99
CA LEU A 165 0.22 -17.92 3.49
C LEU A 165 0.84 -17.08 4.61
N ASN A 166 1.19 -17.71 5.73
CA ASN A 166 1.96 -17.07 6.79
C ASN A 166 3.34 -16.74 6.24
N ASP A 167 3.66 -15.45 6.08
CA ASP A 167 4.90 -15.04 5.45
C ASP A 167 6.11 -15.19 6.40
N ILE A 168 5.89 -15.14 7.71
CA ILE A 168 6.95 -15.25 8.70
C ILE A 168 6.49 -15.78 10.08
N ASP A 169 7.33 -16.62 10.69
CA ASP A 169 7.26 -16.95 12.13
C ASP A 169 8.23 -16.02 12.86
N LEU A 170 7.71 -14.98 13.50
CA LEU A 170 8.51 -13.97 14.18
C LEU A 170 8.75 -14.33 15.65
N PRO A 171 9.99 -14.18 16.17
CA PRO A 171 10.24 -14.19 17.60
C PRO A 171 9.36 -13.17 18.33
N GLU A 172 8.82 -13.52 19.51
CA GLU A 172 7.95 -12.62 20.30
C GLU A 172 8.63 -11.31 20.71
N GLU A 173 9.96 -11.32 20.83
CA GLU A 173 10.77 -10.17 21.21
C GLU A 173 10.87 -9.11 20.09
N TRP A 174 10.52 -9.46 18.85
CA TRP A 174 10.57 -8.54 17.71
C TRP A 174 9.28 -7.74 17.61
N LYS A 175 9.41 -6.42 17.76
CA LYS A 175 8.28 -5.51 17.66
C LYS A 175 8.32 -4.78 16.33
N GLU A 176 7.25 -4.91 15.57
CA GLU A 176 7.09 -4.20 14.30
C GLU A 176 6.90 -2.70 14.58
N ARG A 177 7.70 -1.87 13.91
CA ARG A 177 7.79 -0.42 14.17
C ARG A 177 7.12 0.43 13.10
N ARG A 178 6.94 -0.13 11.90
CA ARG A 178 6.40 0.55 10.72
C ARG A 178 5.57 -0.43 9.91
N ASP A 179 4.68 0.10 9.08
CA ASP A 179 3.91 -0.70 8.15
C ASP A 179 4.84 -1.48 7.20
N PRO A 180 4.57 -2.79 7.00
CA PRO A 180 5.24 -3.57 5.99
C PRO A 180 5.14 -2.93 4.61
N GLN A 181 6.17 -3.14 3.79
CA GLN A 181 6.15 -2.74 2.38
C GLN A 181 6.04 -3.98 1.50
N LEU A 182 5.09 -3.96 0.57
CA LEU A 182 4.92 -4.99 -0.45
C LEU A 182 5.41 -4.47 -1.81
N VAL A 183 6.27 -5.25 -2.46
CA VAL A 183 6.81 -4.94 -3.78
C VAL A 183 6.58 -6.14 -4.69
N TYR A 184 5.88 -5.92 -5.80
CA TYR A 184 5.83 -6.90 -6.88
C TYR A 184 7.13 -6.83 -7.70
N LEU A 185 7.82 -7.96 -7.84
CA LEU A 185 9.08 -8.08 -8.56
C LEU A 185 8.89 -8.50 -10.03
N GLY A 186 7.67 -8.90 -10.40
CA GLY A 186 7.35 -9.47 -11.71
C GLY A 186 7.20 -10.99 -11.65
N SER A 187 6.56 -11.59 -12.67
CA SER A 187 6.43 -13.04 -12.82
C SER A 187 5.82 -13.80 -11.63
N GLY A 188 4.90 -13.17 -10.88
CA GLY A 188 4.32 -13.75 -9.67
C GLY A 188 5.24 -13.74 -8.44
N GLU A 189 6.39 -13.06 -8.49
CA GLU A 189 7.32 -12.92 -7.37
C GLU A 189 7.09 -11.60 -6.62
N PHE A 190 7.19 -11.65 -5.30
CA PHE A 190 6.98 -10.54 -4.39
C PHE A 190 8.09 -10.47 -3.35
N CYS A 191 8.38 -9.24 -2.90
CA CYS A 191 9.21 -8.99 -1.74
C CYS A 191 8.38 -8.25 -0.68
N ILE A 192 8.37 -8.79 0.53
CA ILE A 192 7.74 -8.19 1.70
C ILE A 192 8.86 -7.72 2.63
N ALA A 193 8.93 -6.42 2.88
CA ALA A 193 9.88 -5.83 3.81
C ALA A 193 9.18 -5.45 5.12
N ARG A 194 9.62 -6.03 6.23
CA ARG A 194 9.11 -5.74 7.57
C ARG A 194 10.17 -5.09 8.44
N PHE A 195 9.76 -4.10 9.23
CA PHE A 195 10.68 -3.26 10.00
C PHE A 195 10.50 -3.53 11.48
N PHE A 196 11.53 -4.10 12.10
CA PHE A 196 11.50 -4.50 13.49
C PHE A 196 12.47 -3.69 14.33
N HIS A 197 12.18 -3.68 15.63
CA HIS A 197 13.18 -3.40 16.63
C HIS A 197 13.18 -4.50 17.69
N SER A 198 14.36 -4.81 18.21
CA SER A 198 14.56 -5.71 19.34
C SER A 198 15.23 -4.94 20.47
N ARG A 199 14.74 -5.16 21.68
CA ARG A 199 15.34 -4.62 22.90
C ARG A 199 15.96 -5.76 23.68
N THR A 200 17.29 -5.78 23.73
CA THR A 200 18.02 -6.75 24.54
C THR A 200 18.64 -6.07 25.76
N ALA A 201 18.55 -6.73 26.91
CA ALA A 201 19.23 -6.30 28.12
C ALA A 201 20.74 -6.44 27.90
N ARG A 202 21.50 -5.35 28.07
CA ARG A 202 22.96 -5.43 28.03
C ARG A 202 23.44 -6.15 29.29
N GLY A 203 24.32 -7.13 29.13
CA GLY A 203 24.81 -7.94 30.24
C GLY A 203 25.43 -7.11 31.39
N ASN A 204 25.08 -7.50 32.63
CA ASN A 204 25.57 -7.22 33.99
C ASN A 204 26.37 -5.97 34.40
N SER A 205 26.54 -4.94 33.57
CA SER A 205 27.20 -3.71 34.02
C SER A 205 26.78 -2.51 33.19
N GLY A 206 25.80 -1.77 33.70
CA GLY A 206 25.42 -0.44 33.21
C GLY A 206 24.06 -0.41 32.51
N ASP A 207 23.16 0.36 33.11
CA ASP A 207 21.77 0.67 32.74
C ASP A 207 21.61 1.21 31.30
N GLY A 208 21.72 0.32 30.30
CA GLY A 208 21.52 0.64 28.89
C GLY A 208 20.84 -0.51 28.16
N LEU A 209 19.66 -0.26 27.60
CA LEU A 209 19.00 -1.18 26.67
C LEU A 209 19.65 -1.05 25.29
N ASN A 210 20.03 -2.16 24.67
CA ASN A 210 20.37 -2.16 23.25
C ASN A 210 19.06 -2.16 22.45
N ASP A 211 18.69 -1.03 21.85
CA ASP A 211 17.58 -0.93 20.89
C ASP A 211 18.15 -1.08 19.48
N GLN A 212 18.02 -2.27 18.90
CA GLN A 212 18.49 -2.54 17.54
C GLN A 212 17.30 -2.56 16.58
N SER A 213 17.37 -1.72 15.54
CA SER A 213 16.42 -1.75 14.43
C SER A 213 16.99 -2.57 13.27
N PHE A 214 16.16 -3.39 12.64
CA PHE A 214 16.53 -4.21 11.49
C PHE A 214 15.33 -4.43 10.58
N VAL A 215 15.60 -4.92 9.36
CA VAL A 215 14.59 -5.19 8.34
C VAL A 215 14.68 -6.66 7.96
N VAL A 216 13.53 -7.32 7.86
CA VAL A 216 13.44 -8.69 7.34
C VAL A 216 12.80 -8.63 5.96
N LEU A 217 13.45 -9.27 5.00
CA LEU A 217 12.98 -9.37 3.62
C LEU A 217 12.50 -10.80 3.35
N THR A 218 11.21 -10.94 3.05
CA THR A 218 10.60 -12.22 2.70
C THR A 218 10.28 -12.20 1.21
N GLY A 219 10.91 -13.10 0.44
CA GLY A 219 10.52 -13.38 -0.94
C GLY A 219 9.33 -14.34 -0.96
N VAL A 220 8.31 -14.04 -1.77
CA VAL A 220 7.17 -14.94 -1.99
C VAL A 220 6.99 -15.16 -3.47
N ALA A 221 6.97 -16.42 -3.92
CA ALA A 221 6.67 -16.79 -5.29
C ALA A 221 5.27 -17.41 -5.36
N VAL A 222 4.45 -16.93 -6.30
CA VAL A 222 3.11 -17.44 -6.57
C VAL A 222 3.17 -18.30 -7.84
N VAL A 223 3.01 -19.61 -7.68
CA VAL A 223 3.06 -20.56 -8.79
C VAL A 223 1.67 -21.15 -9.09
N PRO A 224 1.33 -21.38 -10.37
CA PRO A 224 0.12 -22.13 -10.72
C PRO A 224 0.27 -23.57 -10.23
N HIS A 225 -0.71 -24.09 -9.49
CA HIS A 225 -0.70 -25.50 -9.11
C HIS A 225 -1.14 -26.38 -10.30
N PRO A 226 -0.37 -27.42 -10.65
CA PRO A 226 -0.63 -28.24 -11.84
C PRO A 226 -1.87 -29.14 -11.75
N ASP A 227 -2.41 -29.41 -10.56
CA ASP A 227 -3.54 -30.35 -10.36
C ASP A 227 -4.94 -29.70 -10.35
N GLY A 228 -5.18 -28.76 -11.26
CA GLY A 228 -6.50 -28.16 -11.47
C GLY A 228 -7.41 -28.99 -12.38
N ARG A 229 -7.86 -30.18 -11.94
CA ARG A 229 -8.88 -30.97 -12.69
C ARG A 229 -10.25 -30.30 -12.79
N ASP A 230 -10.45 -29.15 -12.14
CA ASP A 230 -11.75 -28.49 -11.99
C ASP A 230 -11.69 -26.98 -12.25
N GLY A 231 -10.92 -26.50 -13.23
CA GLY A 231 -10.93 -25.10 -13.69
C GLY A 231 -10.62 -24.01 -12.64
N ASN A 232 -10.34 -24.41 -11.40
CA ASN A 232 -10.07 -23.56 -10.27
C ASN A 232 -8.57 -23.57 -10.08
N VAL A 233 -7.90 -22.48 -10.47
CA VAL A 233 -6.45 -22.32 -10.33
C VAL A 233 -6.14 -22.30 -8.83
N LYS A 234 -5.71 -23.44 -8.30
CA LYS A 234 -5.16 -23.48 -6.95
C LYS A 234 -3.81 -22.78 -7.01
N LEU A 235 -3.63 -21.73 -6.23
CA LEU A 235 -2.35 -21.04 -6.14
C LEU A 235 -1.52 -21.68 -5.04
N GLU A 236 -0.26 -21.95 -5.35
CA GLU A 236 0.73 -22.32 -4.35
C GLU A 236 1.66 -21.13 -4.13
N MET A 237 1.85 -20.78 -2.86
CA MET A 237 2.71 -19.68 -2.44
C MET A 237 3.93 -20.28 -1.75
N VAL A 238 5.13 -19.92 -2.19
CA VAL A 238 6.39 -20.44 -1.67
C VAL A 238 7.20 -19.31 -1.06
N ILE A 239 7.72 -19.50 0.16
CA ILE A 239 8.50 -18.51 0.88
C ILE A 239 9.99 -18.77 0.72
N HIS A 240 10.72 -17.70 0.39
CA HIS A 240 12.17 -17.64 0.38
C HIS A 240 12.61 -16.62 1.45
N LYS A 241 13.21 -17.08 2.54
CA LYS A 241 13.70 -16.23 3.64
C LYS A 241 15.13 -15.78 3.35
N LEU A 242 15.37 -14.46 3.41
CA LEU A 242 16.71 -13.88 3.45
C LEU A 242 16.85 -13.18 4.81
N ILE A 243 17.74 -13.71 5.67
CA ILE A 243 18.07 -13.16 6.99
C ILE A 243 19.36 -12.37 6.89
#